data_AF-A0A843LBZ5-F1
#
_entry.id   AF-A0A843LBZ5-F1
#
_cell.length_a   1.000
_cell.length_b   1.000
_cell.length_c   1.000
_cell.angle_alpha   90.00
_cell.angle_beta   90.00
_cell.angle_gamma   90.00
#
_symmetry.space_group_name_H-M   'P 1'
#
loop_
_entity.id
_entity.type
_entity.pdbx_description
1 polymer ?
#
loop_
_entity_poly.entity_id
_entity_poly.type
_entity_poly.pdbx_seq_one_letter_code
_entity_poly.pdbx_strand_id
1 'polypeptide(L)' 'MEIQMVVDCILVDCRLDAAFRDRVVDALIGWAEERPAEWEGLLKRCRQRRLVPV' A
#
# COMPACT_ATOMS: atom_id res chain seq x y z
N MET A 1 -10.51 -2.99 -0.57
CA MET A 1 -10.00 -1.85 -1.36
C MET A 1 -8.52 -2.08 -1.64
N GLU A 2 -8.06 -1.85 -2.87
CA GLU A 2 -6.67 -2.15 -3.27
C GLU A 2 -5.63 -1.35 -2.48
N ILE A 3 -5.96 -0.11 -2.10
CA ILE A 3 -5.06 0.76 -1.35
C ILE A 3 -4.71 0.21 0.03
N GLN A 4 -5.67 -0.38 0.74
CA GLN A 4 -5.46 -0.94 2.08
C GLN A 4 -4.50 -2.12 2.04
N MET A 5 -4.61 -2.96 1.01
CA MET A 5 -3.67 -4.06 0.77
C MET A 5 -2.25 -3.55 0.49
N VAL A 6 -2.11 -2.45 -0.26
CA VAL A 6 -0.80 -1.86 -0.52
C VAL A 6 -0.22 -1.24 0.77
N VAL A 7 -1.04 -0.57 1.57
CA VAL A 7 -0.63 -0.06 2.89
C VAL A 7 -0.14 -1.20 3.78
N ASP A 8 -0.86 -2.32 3.86
CA ASP A 8 -0.43 -3.51 4.62
C ASP A 8 0.86 -4.13 4.08
N CYS A 9 1.03 -4.13 2.76
CA CYS A 9 2.21 -4.63 2.08
C CYS A 9 3.47 -3.78 2.32
N ILE A 10 3.31 -2.46 2.53
CA ILE A 10 4.42 -1.53 2.76
C ILE A 10 4.72 -1.41 4.26
N LEU A 11 3.68 -1.37 5.10
CA LEU A 11 3.78 -1.19 6.54
C LEU A 11 3.87 -2.54 7.28
N VAL A 12 4.69 -3.47 6.76
CA VAL A 12 4.94 -4.77 7.43
C VAL A 12 5.55 -4.50 8.81
N ASP A 13 4.96 -5.11 9.85
CA ASP A 13 5.36 -4.98 11.26
C ASP A 13 5.28 -3.55 11.86
N CYS A 14 4.62 -2.62 11.17
CA CYS A 14 4.43 -1.26 11.66
C CYS A 14 3.25 -1.20 12.64
N ARG A 15 3.52 -1.21 13.96
CA ARG A 15 2.53 -0.94 15.01
C ARG A 15 2.28 0.56 15.16
N LEU A 16 1.81 1.19 14.08
CA LEU A 16 1.46 2.62 14.11
C LEU A 16 -0.03 2.79 14.41
N ASP A 17 -0.36 3.94 14.99
CA ASP A 17 -1.75 4.29 15.31
C ASP A 17 -2.58 4.49 14.03
N ALA A 18 -3.91 4.43 14.17
CA ALA A 18 -4.83 4.59 13.05
C ALA A 18 -4.61 5.93 12.31
N ALA A 19 -4.30 7.00 13.03
CA ALA A 19 -4.06 8.33 12.48
C ALA A 19 -2.80 8.40 11.59
N PHE A 20 -1.76 7.64 11.88
CA PHE A 20 -0.62 7.50 10.98
C PHE A 20 -1.02 6.74 9.71
N ARG A 21 -1.78 5.66 9.86
CA ARG A 21 -2.23 4.84 8.73
C ARG A 21 -3.07 5.64 7.75
N ASP A 22 -3.96 6.49 8.26
CA ASP A 22 -4.79 7.38 7.45
C ASP A 22 -3.92 8.39 6.66
N ARG A 23 -2.90 8.98 7.30
CA ARG A 23 -1.95 9.87 6.61
C ARG A 23 -1.18 9.16 5.49
N VAL A 24 -0.82 7.89 5.70
CA VAL A 24 -0.17 7.09 4.65
C VAL A 24 -1.14 6.80 3.50
N VAL A 25 -2.40 6.50 3.80
CA VAL A 25 -3.44 6.30 2.78
C VAL A 25 -3.57 7.56 1.92
N ASP A 26 -3.72 8.73 2.54
CA ASP A 26 -3.88 10.00 1.82
C ASP A 26 -2.66 10.32 0.95
N ALA A 27 -1.44 10.16 1.50
CA ALA A 27 -0.21 10.37 0.74
C ALA A 27 -0.07 9.40 -0.44
N LEU A 28 -0.47 8.14 -0.24
CA LEU A 28 -0.40 7.10 -1.27
C LEU A 28 -1.43 7.34 -2.39
N ILE A 29 -2.61 7.86 -2.06
CA ILE A 29 -3.62 8.28 -3.05
C ILE A 29 -3.04 9.35 -3.96
N GLY A 30 -2.56 10.46 -3.40
CA GLY A 30 -2.02 11.57 -4.20
C GLY A 30 -0.82 11.13 -5.05
N TRP A 31 0.06 10.29 -4.48
CA TRP A 31 1.19 9.73 -5.23
C TRP A 31 0.74 8.84 -6.40
N ALA A 32 -0.29 8.01 -6.21
CA ALA A 32 -0.80 7.08 -7.21
C ALA A 32 -1.54 7.80 -8.36
N GLU A 33 -2.25 8.88 -8.05
CA GLU A 33 -2.90 9.73 -9.06
C GLU A 33 -1.88 10.36 -10.02
N GLU A 34 -0.73 10.78 -9.51
CA GLU A 34 0.37 11.33 -10.32
C GLU A 34 1.11 10.26 -11.12
N ARG A 35 1.07 8.99 -10.68
CA ARG A 35 1.92 7.90 -11.20
C ARG A 35 1.14 6.59 -11.42
N PRO A 36 0.14 6.57 -12.32
CA PRO A 36 -0.73 5.41 -12.50
C PRO A 36 0.02 4.14 -12.95
N ALA A 37 1.07 4.27 -13.76
CA ALA A 37 1.89 3.13 -14.19
C ALA A 37 2.73 2.52 -13.05
N GLU A 38 3.28 3.36 -12.18
CA GLU A 38 4.05 2.90 -11.01
C GLU A 38 3.12 2.28 -9.96
N TRP A 39 1.93 2.84 -9.81
CA TRP A 39 0.86 2.29 -8.97
C TRP A 39 0.48 0.87 -9.38
N GLU A 40 0.31 0.60 -10.69
CA GLU A 40 0.02 -0.74 -11.18
C GLU A 40 1.16 -1.73 -10.86
N GLY A 41 2.41 -1.31 -11.05
CA GLY A 41 3.58 -2.12 -10.71
C GLY A 41 3.66 -2.44 -9.21
N LEU A 42 3.36 -1.46 -8.35
CA LEU A 42 3.32 -1.63 -6.91
C LEU A 42 2.19 -2.60 -6.49
N LEU A 43 1.00 -2.44 -7.05
CA LEU A 43 -0.13 -3.34 -6.83
C LEU A 43 0.22 -4.79 -7.16
N LYS A 44 0.85 -5.03 -8.32
CA LYS A 44 1.27 -6.37 -8.74
C LYS A 44 2.23 -7.01 -7.75
N ARG A 45 3.25 -6.26 -7.29
CA ARG A 45 4.21 -6.74 -6.27
C ARG A 45 3.52 -7.07 -4.95
N CYS A 46 2.62 -6.21 -4.49
CA CYS A 46 1.90 -6.44 -3.23
C CYS A 46 0.94 -7.64 -3.30
N ARG A 47 0.26 -7.83 -4.43
CA ARG A 47 -0.55 -9.03 -4.67
C ARG A 47 0.30 -10.30 -4.66
N GLN A 48 1.46 -10.28 -5.30
CA GLN A 48 2.39 -11.42 -5.30
C GLN A 48 2.87 -11.76 -3.89
N ARG A 49 3.26 -10.76 -3.10
CA ARG A 49 3.73 -10.96 -1.72
C ARG A 49 2.67 -11.57 -0.81
N ARG A 50 1.39 -11.21 -0.99
CA ARG A 50 0.27 -11.79 -0.22
C ARG A 50 0.01 -13.27 -0.58
N LEU A 51 0.34 -13.68 -1.80
CA LEU A 51 0.14 -15.05 -2.28
C LEU A 51 1.26 -16.00 -1.86
N VAL A 52 2.41 -15.48 -1.42
CA VAL A 52 3.47 -16.29 -0.83
C VAL A 52 3.19 -16.41 0.66
N PRO A 53 2.83 -17.61 1.18
CA PRO A 53 2.71 -17.80 2.61
C PRO A 53 4.10 -17.69 3.23
N VAL A 54 4.22 -16.86 4.27
CA VAL A 54 5.36 -16.91 5.20
C VAL A 54 5.13 -18.06 6.16
#